data_AF-C6W3K2-F1
#
_entry.id   AF-C6W3K2-F1
#
_cell.length_a   1.000
_cell.length_b   1.000
_cell.length_c   1.000
_cell.angle_alpha   90.00
_cell.angle_beta   90.00
_cell.angle_gamma   90.00
#
_symmetry.space_group_name_H-M   'P 1'
#
loop_
_entity.id
_entity.type
_entity.pdbx_description
1 polymer ?
#
loop_
_entity_poly.entity_id
_entity_poly.type
_entity_poly.pdbx_seq_one_letter_code
_entity_poly.pdbx_strand_id
1 'polypeptide(L)'
;MFKKASFLLLIVGLGFMSCSKDPISDLSNEESLVYITNHDKAANFSQYKTFSIVDSVLVVENNRAGTSLDDIDRAMLQRLITNMQNMGYKYVSRTQNPDVGINVSWITNTYLNVVSQPLSSYYGGYWGGYGYGFPSYYGYYQTSESSWLISMLDFKNPQTTPSGKTFNVIWDAQIRGSAIGDQALVDKMADSIFGQSEYLKIK
;
A
#
# COMPACT_ATOMS: atom_id res chain seq x y z
N MET A 1 -29.60 -69.60 29.75
CA MET A 1 -30.69 -69.42 28.75
C MET A 1 -31.30 -68.04 28.93
N PHE A 2 -31.33 -67.24 27.84
CA PHE A 2 -32.07 -65.97 27.68
C PHE A 2 -31.61 -64.80 28.58
N LYS A 3 -31.41 -63.56 28.13
CA LYS A 3 -31.91 -62.84 26.94
C LYS A 3 -30.98 -61.66 26.64
N LYS A 4 -30.88 -61.34 25.34
CA LYS A 4 -30.30 -60.13 24.76
C LYS A 4 -30.94 -58.87 25.35
N ALA A 5 -30.13 -57.86 25.65
CA ALA A 5 -30.52 -56.46 25.54
C ALA A 5 -29.26 -55.64 25.24
N SER A 6 -28.99 -55.50 23.94
CA SER A 6 -28.00 -54.58 23.39
C SER A 6 -28.51 -53.17 23.67
N PHE A 7 -27.86 -52.43 24.58
CA PHE A 7 -28.17 -51.02 24.82
C PHE A 7 -27.06 -50.17 24.20
N LEU A 8 -27.46 -49.43 23.16
CA LEU A 8 -26.75 -48.30 22.58
C LEU A 8 -26.30 -47.31 23.68
N LEU A 9 -25.32 -46.47 23.33
CA LEU A 9 -24.85 -45.25 24.02
C LEU A 9 -23.70 -45.40 25.02
N LEU A 10 -22.48 -45.16 24.54
CA LEU A 10 -21.61 -44.13 25.12
C LEU A 10 -20.52 -43.68 24.12
N ILE A 11 -20.90 -43.02 23.03
CA ILE A 11 -20.00 -42.09 22.33
C ILE A 11 -20.23 -40.74 23.02
N VAL A 12 -19.55 -40.51 24.14
CA VAL A 12 -19.58 -39.24 24.85
C VAL A 12 -18.15 -38.73 24.95
N GLY A 13 -17.89 -37.66 24.21
CA GLY A 13 -17.27 -36.49 24.81
C GLY A 13 -15.76 -36.51 24.99
N LEU A 14 -15.01 -36.66 23.90
CA LEU A 14 -13.75 -35.93 23.73
C LEU A 14 -13.79 -35.21 22.38
N GLY A 15 -14.81 -34.37 22.23
CA GLY A 15 -14.75 -33.28 21.28
C GLY A 15 -13.61 -32.38 21.72
N PHE A 16 -12.51 -32.47 20.99
CA PHE A 16 -11.40 -31.53 21.07
C PHE A 16 -11.97 -30.12 21.05
N MET A 17 -12.01 -29.45 22.20
CA MET A 17 -11.97 -27.99 22.22
C MET A 17 -10.57 -27.59 21.74
N SER A 18 -10.34 -27.73 20.43
CA SER A 18 -9.37 -26.92 19.73
C SER A 18 -9.95 -25.51 19.62
N CYS A 19 -10.15 -24.86 20.76
CA CYS A 19 -10.10 -23.41 20.82
C CYS A 19 -8.62 -23.07 20.66
N SER A 20 -8.10 -23.15 19.43
CA SER A 20 -6.87 -22.46 19.10
C SER A 20 -7.16 -20.99 19.38
N LYS A 21 -6.55 -20.44 20.43
CA LYS A 21 -6.56 -19.00 20.70
C LYS A 21 -6.12 -18.35 19.39
N ASP A 22 -6.99 -17.52 18.83
CA ASP A 22 -6.69 -16.86 17.57
C ASP A 22 -5.38 -16.07 17.76
N PRO A 23 -4.26 -16.45 17.11
CA PRO A 23 -2.95 -15.92 17.46
C PRO A 23 -2.82 -14.41 17.24
N ILE A 24 -3.82 -13.80 16.57
CA ILE A 24 -3.91 -12.36 16.31
C ILE A 24 -4.88 -11.63 17.25
N SER A 25 -5.64 -12.31 18.12
CA SER A 25 -6.64 -11.65 18.98
C SER A 25 -6.06 -10.74 20.06
N ASP A 26 -4.77 -10.94 20.38
CA ASP A 26 -4.08 -10.24 21.46
C ASP A 26 -3.10 -9.16 20.94
N LEU A 27 -3.06 -8.90 19.62
CA LEU A 27 -2.23 -7.84 19.05
C LEU A 27 -2.82 -6.48 19.38
N SER A 28 -1.98 -5.54 19.83
CA SER A 28 -2.37 -4.13 19.86
C SER A 28 -2.65 -3.61 18.44
N ASN A 29 -3.40 -2.51 18.35
CA ASN A 29 -3.65 -1.82 17.09
C ASN A 29 -2.34 -1.55 16.32
N GLU A 30 -1.29 -1.17 17.04
CA GLU A 30 0.03 -0.89 16.49
C GLU A 30 0.75 -2.15 15.98
N GLU A 31 0.62 -3.28 16.66
CA GLU A 31 1.20 -4.57 16.27
C GLU A 31 0.46 -5.23 15.11
N SER A 32 -0.77 -4.79 14.81
CA SER A 32 -1.53 -5.25 13.64
C SER A 32 -0.99 -4.70 12.31
N LEU A 33 -0.14 -3.66 12.36
CA LEU A 33 0.34 -2.97 11.17
C LEU A 33 1.46 -3.75 10.48
N VAL A 34 1.30 -3.98 9.18
CA VAL A 34 2.27 -4.63 8.32
C VAL A 34 2.74 -3.64 7.25
N TYR A 35 4.06 -3.50 7.13
CA TYR A 35 4.71 -2.62 6.18
C TYR A 35 5.45 -3.45 5.14
N ILE A 36 5.22 -3.16 3.86
CA ILE A 36 5.88 -3.83 2.74
C ILE A 36 6.46 -2.74 1.86
N THR A 37 7.71 -2.86 1.46
CA THR A 37 8.38 -1.92 0.55
C THR A 37 9.10 -2.67 -0.54
N ASN A 38 8.97 -2.22 -1.79
CA ASN A 38 9.73 -2.75 -2.91
C ASN A 38 10.39 -1.61 -3.68
N HIS A 39 11.48 -1.92 -4.38
CA HIS A 39 12.16 -0.97 -5.25
C HIS A 39 12.73 -1.66 -6.48
N ASP A 40 12.97 -0.86 -7.51
CA ASP A 40 13.78 -1.25 -8.64
C ASP A 40 15.26 -1.26 -8.26
N LYS A 41 15.85 -2.45 -8.23
CA LYS A 41 17.27 -2.65 -7.89
C LYS A 41 18.25 -2.01 -8.87
N ALA A 42 17.79 -1.68 -10.09
CA ALA A 42 18.60 -0.99 -11.08
C ALA A 42 18.52 0.55 -10.96
N ALA A 43 17.57 1.08 -10.19
CA ALA A 43 17.39 2.51 -10.04
C ALA A 43 18.51 3.12 -9.17
N ASN A 44 19.23 4.09 -9.72
CA ASN A 44 20.14 4.93 -8.94
C ASN A 44 19.36 6.11 -8.35
N PHE A 45 18.89 6.00 -7.10
CA PHE A 45 18.05 7.02 -6.47
C PHE A 45 18.75 8.38 -6.31
N SER A 46 20.07 8.40 -6.20
CA SER A 46 20.85 9.64 -6.07
C SER A 46 20.71 10.59 -7.27
N GLN A 47 20.22 10.13 -8.41
CA GLN A 47 20.03 10.96 -9.60
C GLN A 47 18.78 11.85 -9.55
N TYR A 48 17.81 11.53 -8.70
CA TYR A 48 16.56 12.26 -8.53
C TYR A 48 16.74 13.28 -7.41
N LYS A 49 16.48 14.56 -7.66
CA LYS A 49 16.73 15.65 -6.71
C LYS A 49 15.45 16.32 -6.25
N THR A 50 14.42 16.28 -7.07
CA THR A 50 13.15 16.96 -6.84
C THR A 50 11.99 15.98 -6.87
N PHE A 51 10.97 16.25 -6.07
CA PHE A 51 9.75 15.45 -6.08
C PHE A 51 8.51 16.34 -5.98
N SER A 52 7.40 15.81 -6.49
CA SER A 52 6.05 16.30 -6.19
C SER A 52 5.21 15.11 -5.72
N ILE A 53 4.17 15.39 -4.95
CA ILE A 53 3.15 14.42 -4.54
C ILE A 53 1.79 14.84 -5.11
N VAL A 54 0.86 13.90 -5.19
CA VAL A 54 -0.55 14.17 -5.47
C VAL A 54 -1.16 15.11 -4.42
N ASP A 55 -2.15 15.92 -4.82
CA ASP A 55 -2.83 16.88 -3.95
C ASP A 55 -3.95 16.27 -3.09
N SER A 56 -4.32 15.03 -3.39
CA SER A 56 -5.38 14.27 -2.76
C SER A 56 -5.12 12.76 -2.87
N VAL A 57 -5.68 12.00 -1.94
CA VAL A 57 -5.55 10.54 -1.90
C VAL A 57 -6.60 9.93 -2.81
N LEU A 58 -6.19 9.03 -3.70
CA LEU A 58 -7.14 8.20 -4.44
C LEU A 58 -7.72 7.13 -3.51
N VAL A 59 -9.02 7.21 -3.25
CA VAL A 59 -9.76 6.21 -2.50
C VAL A 59 -10.46 5.27 -3.49
N VAL A 60 -10.11 3.99 -3.41
CA VAL A 60 -10.74 2.93 -4.21
C VAL A 60 -11.45 1.98 -3.26
N GLU A 61 -12.76 1.87 -3.41
CA GLU A 61 -13.58 0.95 -2.64
C GLU A 61 -14.36 0.07 -3.62
N ASN A 62 -13.91 -1.18 -3.76
CA ASN A 62 -14.47 -2.12 -4.73
C ASN A 62 -14.48 -1.54 -6.15
N ASN A 63 -15.68 -1.29 -6.69
CA ASN A 63 -15.88 -0.77 -8.05
C ASN A 63 -16.05 0.77 -8.09
N ARG A 64 -15.83 1.45 -6.96
CA ARG A 64 -15.94 2.92 -6.86
C ARG A 64 -14.57 3.50 -6.62
N ALA A 65 -14.28 4.63 -7.27
CA ALA A 65 -13.05 5.37 -7.10
C ALA A 65 -13.36 6.87 -7.03
N GLY A 66 -12.66 7.59 -6.17
CA GLY A 66 -12.73 9.04 -6.02
C GLY A 66 -11.50 9.58 -5.28
N THR A 67 -11.37 10.89 -5.17
CA THR A 67 -10.33 11.50 -4.34
C THR A 67 -10.89 11.94 -3.00
N SER A 68 -10.02 11.83 -1.99
CA SER A 68 -10.27 12.31 -0.63
C SER A 68 -9.13 13.19 -0.17
N LEU A 69 -9.46 14.12 0.72
CA LEU A 69 -8.51 14.96 1.41
C LEU A 69 -9.05 15.19 2.82
N ASP A 70 -9.35 14.12 3.54
CA ASP A 70 -9.76 14.18 4.94
C ASP A 70 -8.54 14.43 5.86
N ASP A 71 -8.76 14.53 7.17
CA ASP A 71 -7.68 14.85 8.11
C ASP A 71 -6.55 13.81 8.10
N ILE A 72 -6.91 12.53 8.00
CA ILE A 72 -5.93 11.44 7.88
C ILE A 72 -5.17 11.49 6.55
N ASP A 73 -5.84 11.84 5.46
CA ASP A 73 -5.22 11.96 4.13
C ASP A 73 -4.21 13.11 4.12
N ARG A 74 -4.60 14.28 4.65
CA ARG A 74 -3.71 15.43 4.81
C ARG A 74 -2.50 15.10 5.66
N ALA A 75 -2.72 14.44 6.80
CA ALA A 75 -1.64 14.02 7.69
C ALA A 75 -0.67 13.07 6.97
N MET A 76 -1.19 12.09 6.22
CA MET A 76 -0.38 11.14 5.47
C MET A 76 0.44 11.85 4.39
N LEU A 77 -0.19 12.66 3.54
CA LEU A 77 0.49 13.42 2.49
C LEU A 77 1.59 14.33 3.07
N GLN A 78 1.28 15.05 4.15
CA GLN A 78 2.25 15.94 4.80
C GLN A 78 3.43 15.17 5.38
N ARG A 79 3.19 14.01 6.01
CA ARG A 79 4.28 13.21 6.57
C ARG A 79 5.15 12.60 5.48
N LEU A 80 4.57 12.14 4.38
CA LEU A 80 5.33 11.65 3.23
C LEU A 80 6.21 12.76 2.61
N ILE A 81 5.71 14.00 2.53
CA ILE A 81 6.52 15.16 2.12
C ILE A 81 7.72 15.34 3.05
N THR A 82 7.49 15.35 4.37
CA THR A 82 8.57 15.49 5.37
C THR A 82 9.60 14.37 5.24
N ASN A 83 9.17 13.11 5.09
CA ASN A 83 10.08 11.98 4.96
C ASN A 83 10.89 12.02 3.65
N MET A 84 10.28 12.40 2.53
CA MET A 84 11.03 12.65 1.29
C MET A 84 12.05 13.78 1.45
N GLN A 85 11.71 14.87 2.15
CA GLN A 85 12.66 15.94 2.42
C GLN A 85 13.82 15.48 3.31
N ASN A 86 13.54 14.66 4.33
CA ASN A 86 14.55 14.05 5.21
C ASN A 86 15.48 13.11 4.47
N MET A 87 14.98 12.41 3.44
CA MET A 87 15.80 11.61 2.51
C MET A 87 16.68 12.46 1.59
N GLY A 88 16.51 13.79 1.59
CA GLY A 88 17.36 14.75 0.88
C GLY A 88 16.75 15.35 -0.37
N TYR A 89 15.52 14.96 -0.74
CA TYR A 89 14.81 15.45 -1.91
C TYR A 89 14.21 16.84 -1.68
N LYS A 90 14.13 17.65 -2.74
CA LYS A 90 13.48 18.97 -2.71
C LYS A 90 12.05 18.87 -3.22
N TYR A 91 11.10 19.30 -2.40
CA TYR A 91 9.70 19.43 -2.83
C TYR A 91 9.56 20.58 -3.85
N VAL A 92 8.87 20.30 -4.97
CA VAL A 92 8.56 21.27 -6.03
C VAL A 92 7.11 21.08 -6.48
N SER A 93 6.49 22.12 -7.06
CA SER A 93 5.15 21.96 -7.63
C SER A 93 5.19 21.05 -8.86
N ARG A 94 4.10 20.32 -9.13
CA ARG A 94 3.97 19.46 -10.33
C ARG A 94 4.36 20.16 -11.65
N THR A 95 4.07 21.45 -11.79
CA THR A 95 4.36 22.23 -13.02
C THR A 95 5.84 22.61 -13.19
N GLN A 96 6.68 22.32 -12.19
CA GLN A 96 8.13 22.58 -12.22
C GLN A 96 8.95 21.37 -12.70
N ASN A 97 8.30 20.38 -13.32
CA ASN A 97 8.92 19.16 -13.84
C ASN A 97 9.77 18.43 -12.78
N PRO A 98 9.15 17.91 -11.70
CA PRO A 98 9.87 17.13 -10.69
C PRO A 98 10.57 15.91 -11.31
N ASP A 99 11.65 15.45 -10.70
CA ASP A 99 12.36 14.24 -11.14
C ASP A 99 11.54 12.97 -10.86
N VAL A 100 10.78 12.97 -9.76
CA VAL A 100 9.88 11.88 -9.39
C VAL A 100 8.51 12.38 -8.91
N GLY A 101 7.48 11.57 -9.14
CA GLY A 101 6.12 11.80 -8.64
C GLY A 101 5.73 10.77 -7.59
N ILE A 102 5.09 11.21 -6.51
CA ILE A 102 4.56 10.33 -5.47
C ILE A 102 3.03 10.24 -5.60
N ASN A 103 2.52 9.03 -5.79
CA ASN A 103 1.09 8.73 -5.73
C ASN A 103 0.75 8.13 -4.36
N VAL A 104 -0.45 8.42 -3.84
CA VAL A 104 -0.92 7.92 -2.54
C VAL A 104 -2.36 7.49 -2.65
N SER A 105 -2.65 6.23 -2.35
CA SER A 105 -3.99 5.68 -2.50
C SER A 105 -4.40 4.90 -1.27
N TRP A 106 -5.68 4.95 -0.96
CA TRP A 106 -6.33 4.05 -0.02
C TRP A 106 -7.18 3.06 -0.81
N ILE A 107 -6.84 1.77 -0.75
CA ILE A 107 -7.60 0.73 -1.45
C ILE A 107 -8.27 -0.17 -0.43
N THR A 108 -9.58 -0.28 -0.53
CA THR A 108 -10.41 -1.27 0.15
C THR A 108 -11.00 -2.20 -0.89
N ASN A 109 -10.65 -3.48 -0.81
CA ASN A 109 -11.25 -4.49 -1.66
C ASN A 109 -11.93 -5.54 -0.78
N THR A 110 -13.25 -5.66 -0.90
CA THR A 110 -14.02 -6.70 -0.21
C THR A 110 -14.19 -7.95 -1.06
N TYR A 111 -13.75 -7.94 -2.33
CA TYR A 111 -13.82 -9.06 -3.26
C TYR A 111 -12.43 -9.65 -3.52
N LEU A 112 -12.21 -10.90 -3.08
CA LEU A 112 -11.09 -11.71 -3.57
C LEU A 112 -11.27 -11.89 -5.08
N ASN A 113 -10.28 -11.53 -5.91
CA ASN A 113 -10.14 -11.77 -7.37
C ASN A 113 -10.12 -10.54 -8.30
N VAL A 114 -10.24 -9.30 -7.82
CA VAL A 114 -10.12 -8.13 -8.72
C VAL A 114 -9.18 -7.08 -8.14
N VAL A 115 -7.90 -7.18 -8.48
CA VAL A 115 -7.03 -6.00 -8.47
C VAL A 115 -6.40 -5.89 -9.86
N SER A 116 -7.17 -5.41 -10.84
CA SER A 116 -6.51 -4.59 -11.86
C SER A 116 -6.07 -3.34 -11.12
N GLN A 117 -4.77 -3.15 -10.89
CA GLN A 117 -4.17 -1.93 -10.33
C GLN A 117 -4.81 -0.70 -11.01
N PRO A 118 -5.86 -0.08 -10.44
CA PRO A 118 -6.64 0.94 -11.14
C PRO A 118 -5.92 2.30 -11.11
N LEU A 119 -4.74 2.34 -10.49
CA LEU A 119 -3.96 3.53 -10.21
C LEU A 119 -3.40 4.19 -11.48
N SER A 120 -3.09 3.38 -12.51
CA SER A 120 -2.45 3.84 -13.76
C SER A 120 -3.33 4.79 -14.56
N SER A 121 -4.63 4.48 -14.70
CA SER A 121 -5.55 5.33 -15.48
C SER A 121 -5.96 6.60 -14.74
N TYR A 122 -6.13 6.53 -13.41
CA TYR A 122 -6.59 7.66 -12.61
C TYR A 122 -5.55 8.79 -12.56
N TYR A 123 -4.35 8.47 -12.12
CA TYR A 123 -3.29 9.47 -11.99
C TYR A 123 -2.66 9.84 -13.32
N GLY A 124 -2.85 9.03 -14.37
CA GLY A 124 -2.35 9.37 -15.69
C GLY A 124 -2.81 10.75 -16.15
N GLY A 125 -4.09 11.09 -15.91
CA GLY A 125 -4.61 12.44 -16.15
C GLY A 125 -3.98 13.51 -15.25
N TYR A 126 -3.76 13.20 -13.96
CA TYR A 126 -3.14 14.11 -13.01
C TYR A 126 -1.71 14.51 -13.42
N TRP A 127 -0.90 13.57 -13.94
CA TRP A 127 0.48 13.86 -14.33
C TRP A 127 0.67 14.23 -15.81
N GLY A 128 -0.42 14.60 -16.52
CA GLY A 128 -0.32 15.13 -17.89
C GLY A 128 -0.59 14.11 -19.01
N GLY A 129 -1.34 13.04 -18.74
CA GLY A 129 -1.88 12.11 -19.73
C GLY A 129 -1.07 10.83 -19.97
N TYR A 130 -0.13 10.48 -19.08
CA TYR A 130 0.76 9.33 -19.25
C TYR A 130 0.31 8.13 -18.41
N GLY A 131 0.38 6.91 -18.97
CA GLY A 131 0.12 5.68 -18.21
C GLY A 131 1.30 5.27 -17.31
N TYR A 132 1.15 4.25 -16.46
CA TYR A 132 2.25 3.73 -15.63
C TYR A 132 2.63 2.29 -15.93
N GLY A 133 3.92 2.02 -15.88
CA GLY A 133 4.51 0.70 -15.89
C GLY A 133 4.82 0.24 -14.47
N PHE A 134 4.17 -0.85 -14.03
CA PHE A 134 4.53 -1.53 -12.80
C PHE A 134 5.43 -2.73 -13.13
N PRO A 135 6.63 -2.83 -12.54
CA PRO A 135 7.43 -4.04 -12.63
C PRO A 135 6.66 -5.29 -12.18
N SER A 136 6.80 -6.39 -12.92
CA SER A 136 6.05 -7.63 -12.68
C SER A 136 6.36 -8.32 -11.36
N TYR A 137 7.46 -7.94 -10.70
CA TYR A 137 7.88 -8.47 -9.41
C TYR A 137 7.28 -7.74 -8.21
N TYR A 138 6.50 -6.67 -8.41
CA TYR A 138 5.71 -6.07 -7.34
C TYR A 138 4.50 -6.95 -7.05
N GLY A 139 4.57 -7.71 -5.96
CA GLY A 139 3.51 -8.60 -5.50
C GLY A 139 2.47 -7.86 -4.69
N TYR A 140 1.23 -7.80 -5.19
CA TYR A 140 0.10 -7.28 -4.43
C TYR A 140 -0.75 -8.45 -3.90
N TYR A 141 -0.68 -8.71 -2.59
CA TYR A 141 -1.50 -9.75 -1.98
C TYR A 141 -2.96 -9.33 -1.93
N GLN A 142 -3.86 -10.20 -2.38
CA GLN A 142 -5.30 -9.96 -2.40
C GLN A 142 -5.89 -10.46 -1.08
N THR A 143 -6.11 -9.54 -0.14
CA THR A 143 -6.85 -9.82 1.09
C THR A 143 -8.10 -8.93 1.12
N SER A 144 -9.15 -9.36 1.83
CA SER A 144 -10.36 -8.57 2.05
C SER A 144 -10.10 -7.45 3.06
N GLU A 145 -9.12 -6.60 2.78
CA GLU A 145 -8.54 -5.66 3.73
C GLU A 145 -8.25 -4.32 3.05
N SER A 146 -8.40 -3.25 3.81
CA SER A 146 -7.98 -1.91 3.40
C SER A 146 -6.45 -1.80 3.44
N SER A 147 -5.87 -0.98 2.56
CA SER A 147 -4.44 -0.71 2.56
C SER A 147 -4.10 0.67 2.02
N TRP A 148 -3.05 1.28 2.57
CA TRP A 148 -2.37 2.39 1.92
C TRP A 148 -1.41 1.84 0.85
N LEU A 149 -1.42 2.46 -0.33
CA LEU A 149 -0.45 2.24 -1.39
C LEU A 149 0.22 3.56 -1.75
N ILE A 150 1.55 3.56 -1.66
CA ILE A 150 2.38 4.71 -2.02
C ILE A 150 3.31 4.26 -3.13
N SER A 151 3.42 5.03 -4.22
CA SER A 151 4.34 4.70 -5.31
C SER A 151 5.11 5.91 -5.81
N MET A 152 6.36 5.67 -6.19
CA MET A 152 7.29 6.66 -6.75
C MET A 152 7.46 6.40 -8.25
N LEU A 153 7.07 7.38 -9.05
CA LEU A 153 7.18 7.39 -10.51
C LEU A 153 8.48 8.07 -10.94
N ASP A 154 9.19 7.45 -11.88
CA ASP A 154 10.34 8.05 -12.56
C ASP A 154 9.89 8.93 -13.73
N PHE A 155 9.98 10.25 -13.55
CA PHE A 155 9.68 11.22 -14.62
C PHE A 155 10.87 11.56 -15.50
N LYS A 156 12.09 11.24 -15.06
CA LYS A 156 13.32 11.49 -15.83
C LYS A 156 13.49 10.49 -16.98
N ASN A 157 13.06 9.25 -16.77
CA ASN A 157 13.26 8.16 -17.75
C ASN A 157 11.92 7.54 -18.22
N PRO A 158 11.02 8.32 -18.85
CA PRO A 158 9.76 7.79 -19.35
C PRO A 158 9.98 6.71 -20.41
N GLN A 159 9.20 5.63 -20.34
CA GLN A 159 9.20 4.55 -21.32
C GLN A 159 8.20 4.84 -22.43
N THR A 160 8.50 4.40 -23.65
CA THR A 160 7.56 4.46 -24.76
C THR A 160 7.00 3.06 -25.00
N THR A 161 5.69 2.91 -24.86
CA THR A 161 4.95 1.69 -25.16
C THR A 161 4.09 1.89 -26.42
N PRO A 162 3.53 0.82 -27.01
CA PRO A 162 2.58 0.95 -28.11
C PRO A 162 1.34 1.80 -27.78
N SER A 163 1.00 1.94 -26.50
CA SER A 163 -0.14 2.74 -26.01
C SER A 163 0.24 4.18 -25.62
N GLY A 164 1.51 4.57 -25.75
CA GLY A 164 1.99 5.92 -25.48
C GLY A 164 3.19 5.96 -24.53
N LYS A 165 3.53 7.17 -24.05
CA LYS A 165 4.56 7.32 -23.02
C LYS A 165 4.00 6.89 -21.66
N THR A 166 4.85 6.24 -20.87
CA THR A 166 4.54 5.77 -19.52
C THR A 166 5.67 6.08 -18.56
N PHE A 167 5.34 6.23 -17.27
CA PHE A 167 6.34 6.37 -16.21
C PHE A 167 6.49 5.04 -15.46
N ASN A 168 7.74 4.67 -15.16
CA ASN A 168 8.02 3.48 -14.37
C ASN A 168 7.79 3.77 -12.90
N VAL A 169 7.17 2.83 -12.19
CA VAL A 169 7.22 2.80 -10.74
C VAL A 169 8.57 2.22 -10.33
N ILE A 170 9.38 3.01 -9.63
CA ILE A 170 10.74 2.64 -9.18
C ILE A 170 10.82 2.32 -7.69
N TRP A 171 9.79 2.68 -6.93
CA TRP A 171 9.59 2.29 -5.54
C TRP A 171 8.10 2.24 -5.21
N ASP A 172 7.70 1.28 -4.41
CA ASP A 172 6.37 1.20 -3.82
C ASP A 172 6.42 0.82 -2.35
N ALA A 173 5.40 1.24 -1.63
CA ALA A 173 5.13 0.80 -0.29
C ALA A 173 3.65 0.49 -0.11
N GLN A 174 3.39 -0.51 0.74
CA GLN A 174 2.08 -0.87 1.18
C GLN A 174 2.01 -0.96 2.70
N ILE A 175 0.92 -0.42 3.26
CA ILE A 175 0.62 -0.49 4.68
C ILE A 175 -0.73 -1.17 4.85
N ARG A 176 -0.76 -2.24 5.65
CA ARG A 176 -1.97 -3.02 5.95
C ARG A 176 -2.13 -3.17 7.46
N GLY A 177 -3.30 -3.63 7.88
CA GLY A 177 -3.64 -3.88 9.28
C GLY A 177 -4.96 -3.23 9.66
N SER A 178 -5.50 -3.58 10.82
CA SER A 178 -6.80 -3.05 11.29
C SER A 178 -6.72 -1.57 11.70
N ALA A 179 -5.52 -1.08 12.04
CA ALA A 179 -5.32 0.27 12.55
C ALA A 179 -4.88 1.30 11.49
N ILE A 180 -4.92 0.96 10.18
CA ILE A 180 -4.44 1.89 9.14
C ILE A 180 -5.28 3.16 8.99
N GLY A 181 -6.49 3.17 9.57
CA GLY A 181 -7.39 4.33 9.63
C GLY A 181 -7.24 5.17 10.90
N ASP A 182 -6.30 4.82 11.78
CA ASP A 182 -6.02 5.61 12.98
C ASP A 182 -5.07 6.76 12.63
N GLN A 183 -5.61 7.97 12.65
CA GLN A 183 -4.84 9.19 12.37
C GLN A 183 -3.65 9.36 13.32
N ALA A 184 -3.74 8.87 14.57
CA ALA A 184 -2.63 8.97 15.53
C ALA A 184 -1.42 8.13 15.12
N LEU A 185 -1.61 7.12 14.26
CA LEU A 185 -0.55 6.23 13.79
C LEU A 185 0.05 6.65 12.45
N VAL A 186 -0.45 7.71 11.80
CA VAL A 186 0.02 8.16 10.47
C VAL A 186 1.52 8.41 10.46
N ASP A 187 2.04 9.10 11.47
CA ASP A 187 3.46 9.39 11.60
C ASP A 187 4.28 8.10 11.64
N LYS A 188 3.88 7.16 12.50
CA LYS A 188 4.52 5.85 12.60
C LYS A 188 4.45 5.09 11.28
N MET A 189 3.28 5.08 10.64
CA MET A 189 3.03 4.35 9.41
C MET A 189 3.94 4.84 8.28
N ALA A 190 3.97 6.15 8.05
CA ALA A 190 4.81 6.77 7.04
C ALA A 190 6.30 6.63 7.39
N ASP A 191 6.70 6.80 8.64
CA ASP A 191 8.11 6.63 9.03
C ASP A 191 8.60 5.20 8.83
N SER A 192 7.75 4.21 9.11
CA SER A 192 8.13 2.80 9.03
C SER A 192 8.48 2.37 7.60
N ILE A 193 7.71 2.83 6.60
CA ILE A 193 8.00 2.51 5.19
C ILE A 193 9.28 3.21 4.70
N PHE A 194 9.58 4.41 5.20
CA PHE A 194 10.82 5.12 4.84
C PHE A 194 12.05 4.54 5.57
N GLY A 195 11.91 4.14 6.83
CA GLY A 195 12.98 3.47 7.58
C GLY A 195 13.33 2.08 7.04
N GLN A 196 12.40 1.41 6.35
CA GLN A 196 12.69 0.19 5.57
C GLN A 196 13.29 0.48 4.18
N SER A 197 13.33 1.74 3.79
CA SER A 197 13.72 2.20 2.46
C SER A 197 14.93 3.15 2.48
N GLU A 198 15.92 2.88 3.34
CA GLU A 198 17.14 3.69 3.47
C GLU A 198 17.91 3.86 2.14
N TYR A 199 17.73 2.95 1.18
CA TYR A 199 18.29 3.06 -0.17
C TYR A 199 17.74 4.25 -0.99
N LEU A 200 16.66 4.90 -0.55
CA LEU A 200 16.14 6.13 -1.15
C LEU A 200 16.94 7.37 -0.73
N LYS A 201 17.77 7.29 0.31
CA LYS A 201 18.49 8.45 0.84
C LYS A 201 19.51 8.98 -0.16
N ILE A 202 19.49 10.29 -0.41
CA ILE A 202 20.39 10.97 -1.38
C ILE A 202 21.33 12.00 -0.74
N LYS A 203 21.26 12.18 0.57
CA LYS A 203 22.13 13.06 1.37
C LYS A 203 22.49 12.41 2.70
#